data_AF-A0A221MHF7-F1
#
_entry.id   AF-A0A221MHF7-F1
#
_cell.length_a   1.000
_cell.length_b   1.000
_cell.length_c   1.000
_cell.angle_alpha   90.00
_cell.angle_beta   90.00
_cell.angle_gamma   90.00
#
_symmetry.space_group_name_H-M   'P 1'
#
loop_
_entity.id
_entity.type
_entity.pdbx_description
1 polymer ?
#
loop_
_entity_poly.entity_id
_entity_poly.type
_entity_poly.pdbx_seq_one_letter_code
_entity_poly.pdbx_strand_id
1 'polypeptide(L)'
;MDIFIFIGGCLAVASIVLVIILYISFPHRKFIKYLPSIILIIAGIALVPLSLLTGRWTGTGVGLIGLMAFILGVVVLLICVILDTASKK
;
A
#
# COMPACT_ATOMS: atom_id res chain seq x y z
N MET A 1 -12.21 -1.35 17.92
CA MET A 1 -11.09 -0.62 17.28
C MET A 1 -10.03 -1.60 16.78
N ASP A 2 -9.87 -2.73 17.47
CA ASP A 2 -8.90 -3.79 17.19
C ASP A 2 -9.09 -4.47 15.83
N ILE A 3 -10.33 -4.66 15.38
CA ILE A 3 -10.63 -5.26 14.06
C ILE A 3 -10.09 -4.43 12.89
N PHE A 4 -10.18 -3.10 12.96
CA PHE A 4 -9.68 -2.24 11.89
C PHE A 4 -8.15 -2.24 11.82
N ILE A 5 -7.49 -2.28 12.97
CA ILE A 5 -6.03 -2.39 13.07
C ILE A 5 -5.58 -3.77 12.54
N PHE A 6 -6.33 -4.83 12.87
CA PHE A 6 -6.05 -6.19 12.39
C PHE A 6 -6.17 -6.30 10.87
N ILE A 7 -7.24 -5.75 10.28
CA ILE A 7 -7.45 -5.71 8.82
C ILE A 7 -6.34 -4.92 8.13
N GLY A 8 -5.96 -3.76 8.68
CA GLY A 8 -4.86 -2.95 8.17
C GLY A 8 -3.52 -3.70 8.21
N GLY A 9 -3.25 -4.40 9.31
CA GLY A 9 -2.06 -5.26 9.47
C GLY A 9 -2.01 -6.41 8.47
N CYS A 10 -3.13 -7.11 8.25
CA CYS A 10 -3.20 -8.18 7.25
C CYS A 10 -2.96 -7.64 5.82
N LEU A 11 -3.55 -6.50 5.48
CA LEU A 11 -3.33 -5.82 4.18
C LEU A 11 -1.86 -5.40 4.00
N ALA A 12 -1.22 -4.95 5.07
CA ALA A 12 0.20 -4.60 5.08
C ALA A 12 1.08 -5.80 4.74
N VAL A 13 0.91 -6.90 5.48
CA VAL A 13 1.68 -8.13 5.27
C VAL A 13 1.43 -8.71 3.88
N ALA A 14 0.16 -8.79 3.45
CA ALA A 14 -0.19 -9.31 2.13
C ALA A 14 0.47 -8.50 1.00
N SER A 15 0.49 -7.17 1.13
CA SER A 15 1.09 -6.29 0.12
C SER A 15 2.60 -6.44 0.03
N ILE A 16 3.29 -6.59 1.18
CA ILE A 16 4.73 -6.85 1.22
C ILE A 16 5.06 -8.20 0.59
N VAL A 17 4.32 -9.26 0.94
CA VAL A 17 4.50 -10.60 0.38
C VAL A 17 4.27 -10.59 -1.13
N LEU A 18 3.21 -9.91 -1.61
CA LEU A 18 2.91 -9.78 -3.03
C LEU A 18 4.06 -9.12 -3.79
N VAL A 19 4.66 -8.07 -3.23
CA VAL A 19 5.81 -7.36 -3.83
C VAL A 19 7.03 -8.27 -3.94
N ILE A 20 7.33 -9.05 -2.91
CA ILE A 20 8.44 -10.01 -2.91
C ILE A 20 8.21 -11.09 -3.99
N ILE A 21 7.00 -11.65 -4.07
CA ILE A 21 6.66 -12.65 -5.09
C ILE A 21 6.81 -12.07 -6.49
N LEU A 22 6.32 -10.85 -6.73
CA LEU A 22 6.45 -10.16 -8.02
C LEU A 22 7.91 -9.84 -8.37
N TYR A 23 8.73 -9.52 -7.37
CA TYR A 23 10.15 -9.29 -7.56
C TYR A 23 10.86 -10.55 -8.04
N ILE A 24 10.60 -11.71 -7.42
CA ILE A 24 11.19 -13.01 -7.77
C ILE A 24 10.67 -13.51 -9.12
N SER A 25 9.36 -13.38 -9.36
CA SER A 25 8.70 -13.93 -10.55
C SER A 25 8.98 -13.11 -11.81
N PHE A 26 9.16 -11.79 -11.68
CA PHE A 26 9.36 -10.88 -12.80
C PHE A 26 10.57 -9.95 -12.60
N PRO A 27 11.80 -10.50 -12.55
CA PRO A 27 13.00 -9.72 -12.24
C PRO A 27 13.27 -8.59 -13.26
N HIS A 28 12.92 -8.80 -14.53
CA HIS A 28 13.17 -7.84 -15.61
C HIS A 28 12.07 -6.79 -15.83
N ARG A 29 10.84 -7.02 -15.33
CA ARG A 29 9.72 -6.07 -15.53
C ARG A 29 9.56 -5.14 -14.35
N LYS A 30 10.34 -4.05 -14.37
CA LYS A 30 10.32 -2.99 -13.34
C LYS A 30 8.91 -2.48 -13.03
N PHE A 31 8.11 -2.21 -14.05
CA PHE A 31 6.77 -1.66 -13.89
C PHE A 31 5.84 -2.55 -13.02
N ILE A 32 5.94 -3.87 -13.17
CA ILE A 32 5.10 -4.82 -12.44
C ILE A 32 5.45 -4.82 -10.94
N LYS A 33 6.72 -4.59 -10.59
CA LYS A 33 7.19 -4.53 -9.20
C LYS A 33 6.64 -3.32 -8.44
N TYR A 34 6.41 -2.20 -9.13
CA TYR A 34 5.85 -0.98 -8.53
C TYR A 34 4.32 -0.95 -8.52
N LEU A 35 3.67 -1.86 -9.26
CA LEU A 35 2.22 -1.89 -9.41
C LEU A 35 1.48 -1.98 -8.05
N PRO A 36 1.88 -2.82 -7.08
CA PRO A 36 1.21 -2.89 -5.78
C PRO A 36 1.28 -1.58 -4.99
N SER A 37 2.46 -0.94 -4.95
CA SER A 37 2.65 0.35 -4.29
C SER A 37 1.81 1.46 -4.94
N ILE A 38 1.73 1.47 -6.27
CA ILE A 38 0.93 2.46 -7.00
C ILE A 38 -0.56 2.27 -6.69
N ILE A 39 -1.06 1.04 -6.68
CA ILE A 39 -2.45 0.73 -6.33
C ILE A 39 -2.77 1.19 -4.91
N LEU A 40 -1.89 0.92 -3.93
CA LEU A 40 -2.05 1.36 -2.55
C LEU A 40 -2.10 2.88 -2.41
N ILE A 41 -1.21 3.59 -3.11
CA ILE A 41 -1.16 5.06 -3.09
C ILE A 41 -2.45 5.64 -3.70
N ILE A 42 -2.90 5.12 -4.85
CA ILE A 42 -4.13 5.57 -5.51
C ILE A 42 -5.35 5.29 -4.61
N ALA A 43 -5.42 4.09 -4.01
CA ALA A 43 -6.49 3.75 -3.08
C ALA A 43 -6.50 4.67 -1.86
N GLY A 44 -5.33 4.99 -1.29
CA GLY A 44 -5.20 5.95 -0.20
C GLY A 44 -5.66 7.35 -0.58
N ILE A 45 -5.21 7.86 -1.74
CA ILE A 45 -5.60 9.18 -2.27
C ILE A 45 -7.09 9.26 -2.57
N ALA A 46 -7.74 8.18 -3.01
CA ALA A 46 -9.18 8.16 -3.28
C ALA A 46 -10.00 8.10 -1.98
N LEU A 47 -9.58 7.30 -1.00
CA LEU A 47 -10.32 7.07 0.24
C LEU A 47 -10.31 8.29 1.17
N VAL A 48 -9.23 9.08 1.20
CA VAL A 48 -9.13 10.29 2.05
C VAL A 48 -10.19 11.36 1.70
N PRO A 49 -10.39 11.80 0.45
CA PRO A 49 -11.46 12.73 0.11
C PRO A 49 -12.85 12.11 0.18
N LEU A 50 -13.01 10.81 -0.12
CA LEU A 50 -14.27 10.09 0.11
C LEU A 50 -14.68 10.06 1.59
N SER A 51 -13.70 10.12 2.50
CA SER A 51 -13.94 10.20 3.93
C SER A 51 -14.63 11.51 4.35
N LEU A 52 -14.42 12.60 3.60
CA LEU A 52 -15.05 13.90 3.85
C LEU A 52 -16.53 13.91 3.42
N LEU A 53 -16.91 13.01 2.51
CA LEU A 53 -18.28 12.88 1.97
C LEU A 53 -19.14 11.88 2.76
N THR A 54 -18.55 11.14 3.69
CA THR A 54 -19.23 10.12 4.49
C THR A 54 -19.51 10.63 5.91
N GLY A 55 -20.60 10.17 6.53
CA GLY A 55 -21.07 10.67 7.84
C GLY A 55 -20.00 10.64 8.93
N ARG A 56 -20.07 11.55 9.91
CA ARG A 56 -18.98 11.84 10.88
C ARG A 56 -18.23 10.61 11.43
N TRP A 57 -18.93 9.54 11.80
CA TRP A 57 -18.33 8.33 12.39
C TRP A 57 -17.74 7.35 11.35
N THR A 58 -18.37 7.20 10.19
CA THR A 58 -17.86 6.34 9.10
C THR A 58 -16.73 7.04 8.33
N GLY A 59 -16.81 8.36 8.17
CA GLY A 59 -15.77 9.19 7.57
C GLY A 59 -14.44 9.10 8.32
N THR A 60 -14.44 9.15 9.65
CA THR A 60 -13.16 9.05 10.39
C THR A 60 -12.46 7.71 10.16
N GLY A 61 -13.22 6.61 10.13
CA GLY A 61 -12.66 5.27 9.89
C GLY A 61 -12.11 5.11 8.46
N VAL A 62 -12.86 5.54 7.45
CA VAL A 62 -12.45 5.47 6.04
C VAL A 62 -11.23 6.35 5.78
N GLY A 63 -11.18 7.54 6.38
CA GLY A 63 -10.03 8.44 6.26
C GLY A 63 -8.77 7.84 6.88
N LEU A 64 -8.89 7.21 8.05
CA LEU A 64 -7.77 6.59 8.75
C LEU A 64 -7.23 5.36 7.98
N ILE A 65 -8.11 4.55 7.40
CA ILE A 65 -7.72 3.43 6.53
C ILE A 65 -7.03 3.94 5.26
N GLY A 66 -7.56 5.00 4.63
CA GLY A 66 -6.95 5.61 3.45
C GLY A 66 -5.56 6.16 3.73
N LEU A 67 -5.38 6.80 4.89
CA LEU A 67 -4.09 7.35 5.31
C LEU A 67 -3.07 6.24 5.61
N MET A 68 -3.51 5.14 6.25
CA MET A 68 -2.66 3.96 6.44
C MET A 68 -2.26 3.31 5.11
N ALA A 69 -3.19 3.15 4.17
CA ALA A 69 -2.92 2.60 2.84
C ALA A 69 -1.90 3.45 2.07
N PHE A 70 -2.00 4.78 2.18
CA PHE A 70 -1.05 5.70 1.57
C PHE A 70 0.37 5.54 2.16
N ILE A 71 0.50 5.58 3.49
CA ILE A 71 1.80 5.40 4.16
C ILE A 71 2.41 4.05 3.78
N LEU A 72 1.60 2.99 3.81
CA LEU A 72 2.02 1.66 3.44
C LEU A 72 2.50 1.59 1.98
N GLY A 73 1.76 2.21 1.06
CA GLY A 73 2.14 2.29 -0.36
C GLY A 73 3.49 2.97 -0.56
N VAL A 74 3.79 4.04 0.18
CA VAL A 74 5.08 4.72 0.15
C VAL A 74 6.21 3.84 0.71
N VAL A 75 5.98 3.14 1.82
CA VAL A 75 6.96 2.21 2.41
C VAL A 75 7.27 1.07 1.44
N VAL A 76 6.25 0.47 0.82
CA VAL A 76 6.42 -0.58 -0.18
C VAL A 76 7.19 -0.08 -1.40
N LEU A 77 6.90 1.14 -1.86
CA LEU A 77 7.62 1.77 -2.97
C LEU A 77 9.12 1.94 -2.63
N LEU A 78 9.44 2.40 -1.41
CA LEU A 78 10.82 2.53 -0.93
C LEU A 78 11.54 1.17 -0.93
N ILE A 79 10.89 0.11 -0.44
CA ILE A 79 11.46 -1.25 -0.46
C ILE A 79 11.75 -1.69 -1.91
N CYS A 80 10.81 -1.46 -2.84
CA CYS A 80 11.03 -1.75 -4.26
C CYS A 80 12.24 -1.00 -4.83
N VAL A 81 12.39 0.29 -4.52
CA VAL A 81 13.53 1.11 -4.97
C VAL A 81 14.85 0.60 -4.39
N ILE A 82 14.88 0.24 -3.11
CA ILE A 82 16.07 -0.32 -2.46
C ILE A 82 16.46 -1.65 -3.12
N LEU A 83 15.49 -2.55 -3.36
CA LEU A 83 15.72 -3.83 -4.01
C LEU A 83 16.19 -3.70 -5.47
N ASP A 84 15.69 -2.72 -6.23
CA ASP A 84 16.17 -2.46 -7.61
C ASP A 84 17.58 -1.85 -7.61
N THR A 85 17.90 -1.03 -6.61
CA THR A 85 19.24 -0.42 -6.46
C THR A 85 20.28 -1.45 -6.03
N ALA A 86 19.93 -2.34 -5.10
CA ALA A 86 20.80 -3.43 -4.65
C ALA A 86 21.08 -4.45 -5.76
N SER A 87 20.10 -4.74 -6.62
CA SER A 87 20.25 -5.69 -7.73
C SER A 87 21.11 -5.20 -8.89
N LYS A 88 21.42 -3.89 -8.96
CA LYS A 88 22.26 -3.30 -10.02
C LYS A 88 23.73 -3.17 -9.63
N LYS A 89 24.08 -3.48 -8.38
CA LYS A 89 25.47 -3.66 -7.94
C LYS A 89 25.90 -5.10 -8.21
#